data_AF-A0A6J8BX35-F1
#
_entry.id   AF-A0A6J8BX35-F1
#
_cell.length_a   1.000
_cell.length_b   1.000
_cell.length_c   1.000
_cell.angle_alpha   90.00
_cell.angle_beta   90.00
_cell.angle_gamma   90.00
#
_symmetry.space_group_name_H-M   'P 1'
#
loop_
_entity.id
_entity.type
_entity.pdbx_description
1 polymer ?
#
loop_
_entity_poly.entity_id
_entity_poly.type
_entity_poly.pdbx_seq_one_letter_code
_entity_poly.pdbx_strand_id
1 'polypeptide(L)'
;MLIGAGTAWEFGASGLCFPWGLHCILSFCCLQVFLGNYTAYSPKRLYDGIEKQEIMMKKLVIVELGDIEKEFMLVDARLRLYGKESDQGFHSGPISRPDEIVGQLVNVGLYDRAVIISHLFNLKLHTVMESLTLRCVNLARSNVGIMATDCNDWLQDNNVTLSCVMQNSSAADMGWSLLQNYLEMYEEKTSQYHRCVAVKLLSHGFPLPTWLVNSFKKINMSELLKIYIDFDLLEDGVLLTMEYIDAIVDSLTGQERTQFGLKGCGTQVSQSSWLPYTYIDQLLLGLKDNRHKRIYELYDTLQTKLLHYFRRVETLSDQINRAINIT
;
A
#
# COMPACT_ATOMS: atom_id res chain seq x y z
N MET A 1 -70.85 32.41 -41.14
CA MET A 1 -71.94 32.62 -40.17
C MET A 1 -71.57 31.80 -38.94
N LEU A 2 -71.13 32.52 -37.88
CA LEU A 2 -70.90 32.15 -36.46
C LEU A 2 -70.08 30.86 -36.14
N ILE A 3 -68.83 30.94 -35.65
CA ILE A 3 -68.30 31.30 -34.29
C ILE A 3 -68.47 30.12 -33.30
N GLY A 4 -67.51 29.64 -32.50
CA GLY A 4 -66.15 30.05 -32.07
C GLY A 4 -65.42 28.84 -31.42
N ALA A 5 -64.08 28.76 -31.29
CA ALA A 5 -63.11 29.54 -30.48
C ALA A 5 -62.81 28.93 -29.08
N GLY A 6 -61.51 28.72 -28.79
CA GLY A 6 -60.90 28.58 -27.45
C GLY A 6 -60.37 27.16 -27.10
N THR A 7 -59.10 26.77 -27.24
CA THR A 7 -57.84 27.09 -26.50
C THR A 7 -57.83 26.80 -24.99
N ALA A 8 -57.13 25.70 -24.65
CA ALA A 8 -56.14 25.43 -23.59
C ALA A 8 -56.10 26.29 -22.31
N TRP A 9 -56.13 25.63 -21.14
CA TRP A 9 -55.35 26.00 -19.93
C TRP A 9 -54.95 24.74 -19.14
N GLU A 10 -53.66 24.66 -18.80
CA GLU A 10 -53.02 23.74 -17.84
C GLU A 10 -53.31 24.11 -16.39
N PHE A 11 -53.24 23.11 -15.49
CA PHE A 11 -52.74 23.07 -14.10
C PHE A 11 -53.17 21.68 -13.56
N GLY A 12 -52.38 20.78 -13.00
CA GLY A 12 -51.05 20.83 -12.40
C GLY A 12 -51.11 20.07 -11.05
N ALA A 13 -50.35 18.98 -10.93
CA ALA A 13 -50.04 18.17 -9.72
C ALA A 13 -51.20 17.35 -9.10
N SER A 14 -51.08 16.10 -8.66
CA SER A 14 -49.95 15.28 -8.20
C SER A 14 -50.46 13.85 -7.95
N GLY A 15 -49.61 12.81 -8.08
CA GLY A 15 -50.00 11.46 -7.66
C GLY A 15 -49.22 10.33 -8.31
N LEU A 16 -47.97 10.16 -7.86
CA LEU A 16 -47.05 9.08 -8.20
C LEU A 16 -47.69 7.68 -8.13
N CYS A 17 -47.65 6.96 -9.25
CA CYS A 17 -47.81 5.51 -9.29
C CYS A 17 -46.40 4.91 -9.47
N PHE A 18 -45.77 4.53 -8.36
CA PHE A 18 -44.52 3.76 -8.36
C PHE A 18 -44.75 2.37 -7.75
N PRO A 19 -44.09 1.32 -8.28
CA PRO A 19 -44.41 -0.07 -7.98
C PRO A 19 -43.87 -0.49 -6.61
N TRP A 20 -44.65 -1.31 -5.92
CA TRP A 20 -44.39 -1.91 -4.61
C TRP A 20 -43.26 -2.95 -4.64
N GLY A 21 -42.02 -2.53 -4.91
CA GLY A 21 -40.85 -3.44 -4.99
C GLY A 21 -39.75 -3.19 -3.96
N LEU A 22 -39.55 -1.96 -3.48
CA LEU A 22 -38.37 -1.61 -2.67
C LEU A 22 -38.60 -1.55 -1.15
N HIS A 23 -39.85 -1.56 -0.67
CA HIS A 23 -40.12 -1.51 0.77
C HIS A 23 -39.92 -2.85 1.49
N CYS A 24 -39.92 -3.98 0.76
CA CYS A 24 -39.74 -5.30 1.38
C CYS A 24 -38.27 -5.66 1.62
N ILE A 25 -37.33 -5.17 0.79
CA ILE A 25 -35.90 -5.55 0.89
C ILE A 25 -35.19 -4.71 1.96
N LEU A 26 -35.52 -3.42 2.08
CA LEU A 26 -35.02 -2.57 3.17
C LEU A 26 -35.60 -2.97 4.54
N SER A 27 -36.80 -3.56 4.57
CA SER A 27 -37.37 -4.08 5.81
C SER A 27 -36.69 -5.37 6.27
N PHE A 28 -36.22 -6.23 5.35
CA PHE A 28 -35.57 -7.50 5.73
C PHE A 28 -34.11 -7.33 6.19
N CYS A 29 -33.31 -6.47 5.54
CA CYS A 29 -31.92 -6.26 5.97
C CYS A 29 -31.80 -5.40 7.24
N CYS A 30 -32.67 -4.42 7.44
CA CYS A 30 -32.62 -3.59 8.64
C CYS A 30 -33.19 -4.31 9.88
N LEU A 31 -34.08 -5.28 9.70
CA LEU A 31 -34.59 -6.09 10.83
C LEU A 31 -33.54 -7.07 11.37
N GLN A 32 -32.58 -7.53 10.58
CA GLN A 32 -31.60 -8.51 11.08
C GLN A 32 -30.51 -7.87 11.94
N VAL A 33 -30.31 -6.54 11.83
CA VAL A 33 -29.40 -5.78 12.71
C VAL A 33 -30.11 -5.29 13.98
N PHE A 34 -31.44 -5.08 13.94
CA PHE A 34 -32.20 -4.52 15.09
C PHE A 34 -33.13 -5.50 15.83
N LEU A 35 -33.44 -6.67 15.28
CA LEU A 35 -34.17 -7.72 15.99
C LEU A 35 -33.23 -8.90 16.23
N GLY A 36 -32.65 -8.92 17.43
CA GLY A 36 -32.07 -10.15 17.96
C GLY A 36 -33.07 -11.30 17.82
N ASN A 37 -32.60 -12.39 17.23
CA ASN A 37 -33.14 -13.75 17.26
C ASN A 37 -34.51 -13.92 17.95
N TYR A 38 -35.62 -13.55 17.28
CA TYR A 38 -36.93 -14.11 17.63
C TYR A 38 -37.05 -15.50 17.02
N THR A 39 -36.30 -16.43 17.61
CA THR A 39 -36.59 -17.85 17.47
C THR A 39 -37.72 -18.15 18.45
N ALA A 40 -38.90 -18.45 17.94
CA ALA A 40 -40.00 -18.95 18.75
C ALA A 40 -39.64 -20.35 19.28
N TYR A 41 -38.89 -20.40 20.38
CA TYR A 41 -38.66 -21.63 21.11
C TYR A 41 -39.84 -21.91 22.04
N SER A 42 -40.32 -23.15 22.04
CA SER A 42 -41.20 -23.64 23.11
C SER A 42 -40.48 -23.47 24.45
N PRO A 43 -41.09 -22.83 25.47
CA PRO A 43 -40.40 -22.55 26.72
C PRO A 43 -40.05 -23.85 27.44
N LYS A 44 -38.75 -24.07 27.65
CA LYS A 44 -38.25 -25.22 28.42
C LYS A 44 -38.59 -25.00 29.89
N ARG A 45 -39.55 -25.77 30.40
CA ARG A 45 -39.96 -25.76 31.80
C ARG A 45 -38.97 -26.57 32.66
N LEU A 46 -38.82 -26.18 33.91
CA LEU A 46 -38.17 -27.03 34.93
C LEU A 46 -39.05 -28.25 35.21
N TYR A 47 -38.49 -29.28 35.85
CA TYR A 47 -39.23 -30.49 36.26
C TYR A 47 -40.50 -30.15 37.08
N ASP A 48 -40.47 -29.08 37.87
CA ASP A 48 -41.61 -28.60 38.68
C ASP A 48 -42.64 -27.76 37.90
N GLY A 49 -42.55 -27.68 36.56
CA GLY A 49 -43.51 -26.97 35.72
C GLY A 49 -43.39 -25.43 35.72
N ILE A 50 -42.49 -24.88 36.53
CA ILE A 50 -42.15 -23.46 36.56
C ILE A 50 -41.39 -23.09 35.27
N GLU A 51 -41.83 -22.02 34.62
CA GLU A 51 -41.20 -21.48 33.42
C GLU A 51 -39.79 -21.02 33.78
N LYS A 52 -38.77 -21.58 33.09
CA LYS A 52 -37.40 -21.12 33.27
C LYS A 52 -37.34 -19.72 32.66
N GLN A 53 -37.39 -18.67 33.49
CA GLN A 53 -36.95 -17.35 33.08
C GLN A 53 -35.45 -17.47 32.80
N GLU A 54 -35.11 -17.81 31.55
CA GLU A 54 -33.84 -17.37 31.02
C GLU A 54 -33.90 -15.86 31.08
N ILE A 55 -33.27 -15.31 32.12
CA ILE A 55 -32.84 -13.93 32.13
C ILE A 55 -31.92 -13.85 30.92
N MET A 56 -32.50 -13.56 29.74
CA MET A 56 -31.78 -13.01 28.62
C MET A 56 -31.24 -11.72 29.19
N MET A 57 -30.03 -11.79 29.74
CA MET A 57 -29.25 -10.62 30.10
C MET A 57 -29.14 -9.83 28.80
N LYS A 58 -30.07 -8.88 28.61
CA LYS A 58 -30.03 -7.94 27.51
C LYS A 58 -28.76 -7.16 27.73
N LYS A 59 -27.71 -7.55 27.01
CA LYS A 59 -26.42 -6.87 27.03
C LYS A 59 -26.67 -5.49 26.45
N LEU A 60 -26.85 -4.49 27.31
CA LEU A 60 -26.84 -3.10 26.91
C LEU A 60 -25.41 -2.78 26.47
N VAL A 61 -25.18 -2.79 25.16
CA VAL A 61 -23.93 -2.33 24.57
C VAL A 61 -24.14 -0.89 24.16
N ILE A 62 -23.45 0.03 24.84
CA ILE A 62 -23.36 1.41 24.38
C ILE A 62 -22.38 1.39 23.21
N VAL A 63 -22.89 1.65 22.01
CA VAL A 63 -22.11 1.69 20.78
C VAL A 63 -21.76 3.14 20.50
N GLU A 64 -20.47 3.44 20.32
CA GLU A 64 -20.02 4.78 19.97
C GLU A 64 -20.21 5.03 18.47
N LEU A 65 -20.29 6.29 18.05
CA LEU A 65 -20.44 6.65 16.64
C LEU A 65 -19.32 6.04 15.78
N GLY A 66 -18.08 6.00 16.29
CA GLY A 66 -16.95 5.40 15.61
C GLY A 66 -17.09 3.88 15.39
N ASP A 67 -17.78 3.17 16.29
CA ASP A 67 -18.06 1.75 16.11
C ASP A 67 -19.12 1.52 15.03
N ILE A 68 -20.14 2.40 14.98
CA ILE A 68 -21.17 2.38 13.92
C ILE A 68 -20.53 2.68 12.56
N GLU A 69 -19.64 3.66 12.49
CA GLU A 69 -18.91 3.99 11.26
C GLU A 69 -18.05 2.82 10.78
N LYS A 70 -17.34 2.13 11.68
CA LYS A 70 -16.54 0.94 11.34
C LYS A 70 -17.41 -0.18 10.78
N GLU A 71 -18.52 -0.51 11.44
CA GLU A 71 -19.47 -1.53 10.97
C GLU A 71 -20.11 -1.13 9.63
N PHE A 72 -20.50 0.13 9.48
CA PHE A 72 -21.00 0.68 8.21
C PHE A 72 -20.00 0.48 7.07
N MET A 73 -18.71 0.76 7.32
CA MET A 73 -17.67 0.61 6.31
C MET A 73 -17.45 -0.86 5.90
N LEU A 74 -17.59 -1.82 6.82
CA LEU A 74 -17.55 -3.25 6.47
C LEU A 74 -18.77 -3.66 5.62
N VAL A 75 -19.96 -3.15 5.95
CA VAL A 75 -21.19 -3.42 5.18
C VAL A 75 -21.12 -2.80 3.78
N ASP A 76 -20.66 -1.54 3.65
CA ASP A 76 -20.44 -0.87 2.36
C ASP A 76 -19.44 -1.66 1.51
N ALA A 77 -18.33 -2.09 2.10
CA ALA A 77 -17.32 -2.89 1.41
C ALA A 77 -17.89 -4.21 0.88
N ARG A 78 -18.67 -4.91 1.70
CA ARG A 78 -19.34 -6.15 1.30
C ARG A 78 -20.34 -5.92 0.17
N LEU A 79 -21.12 -4.84 0.23
CA LEU A 79 -22.06 -4.49 -0.84
C LEU A 79 -21.34 -4.22 -2.18
N ARG A 80 -20.16 -3.59 -2.14
CA ARG A 80 -19.34 -3.38 -3.34
C ARG A 80 -18.77 -4.68 -3.90
N LEU A 81 -18.36 -5.61 -3.03
CA LEU A 81 -17.91 -6.94 -3.44
C LEU A 81 -19.03 -7.70 -4.16
N TYR A 82 -20.26 -7.66 -3.64
CA TYR A 82 -21.44 -8.20 -4.31
C TYR A 82 -21.68 -7.61 -5.71
N GLY A 83 -21.36 -6.33 -5.90
CA GLY A 83 -21.52 -5.68 -7.21
C GLY A 83 -20.48 -6.12 -8.25
N LYS A 84 -19.33 -6.64 -7.83
CA LYS A 84 -18.20 -7.02 -8.71
C LYS A 84 -18.08 -8.53 -8.93
N GLU A 85 -18.44 -9.34 -7.94
CA GLU A 85 -18.41 -10.79 -8.06
C GLU A 85 -19.76 -11.31 -8.63
N SER A 86 -19.70 -12.04 -9.74
CA SER A 86 -20.89 -12.64 -10.37
C SER A 86 -21.48 -13.81 -9.57
N ASP A 87 -20.72 -14.37 -8.63
CA ASP A 87 -21.06 -15.59 -7.89
C ASP A 87 -21.71 -15.26 -6.53
N GLN A 88 -23.04 -15.31 -6.50
CA GLN A 88 -23.86 -14.86 -5.37
C GLN A 88 -23.75 -15.73 -4.10
N GLY A 89 -23.11 -16.90 -4.20
CA GLY A 89 -23.04 -17.88 -3.11
C GLY A 89 -21.99 -17.60 -2.04
N PHE A 90 -20.97 -16.79 -2.33
CA PHE A 90 -19.82 -16.61 -1.43
C PHE A 90 -20.09 -15.70 -0.23
N HIS A 91 -21.15 -14.89 -0.31
CA HIS A 91 -21.39 -13.80 0.63
C HIS A 91 -22.60 -14.04 1.55
N SER A 92 -23.17 -15.24 1.61
CA SER A 92 -24.31 -15.55 2.50
C SER A 92 -23.90 -15.89 3.95
N GLY A 93 -22.62 -15.70 4.32
CA GLY A 93 -22.09 -15.98 5.65
C GLY A 93 -22.28 -14.87 6.71
N PRO A 94 -21.85 -15.09 7.96
CA PRO A 94 -21.75 -14.03 8.97
C PRO A 94 -20.88 -12.86 8.50
N ILE A 95 -20.91 -11.73 9.22
CA ILE A 95 -20.03 -10.58 8.91
C ILE A 95 -18.58 -11.05 8.98
N SER A 96 -17.91 -11.04 7.83
CA SER A 96 -16.50 -11.42 7.70
C SER A 96 -15.62 -10.47 8.49
N ARG A 97 -14.47 -10.98 8.97
CA ARG A 97 -13.55 -10.15 9.73
C ARG A 97 -12.96 -9.05 8.82
N PRO A 98 -12.55 -7.89 9.37
CA PRO A 98 -11.99 -6.80 8.57
C PRO A 98 -10.81 -7.21 7.70
N ASP A 99 -9.94 -8.11 8.20
CA ASP A 99 -8.80 -8.68 7.48
C ASP A 99 -9.21 -9.55 6.28
N GLU A 100 -10.28 -10.34 6.44
CA GLU A 100 -10.85 -11.15 5.35
C GLU A 100 -11.45 -10.25 4.26
N ILE A 101 -12.18 -9.20 4.66
CA ILE A 101 -12.77 -8.22 3.73
C ILE A 101 -11.67 -7.49 2.96
N VAL A 102 -10.59 -7.07 3.63
CA VAL A 102 -9.42 -6.46 2.95
C VAL A 102 -8.82 -7.42 1.93
N GLY A 103 -8.67 -8.70 2.26
CA GLY A 103 -8.21 -9.72 1.32
C GLY A 103 -9.11 -9.87 0.11
N GLN A 104 -10.44 -9.89 0.31
CA GLN A 104 -11.42 -9.95 -0.78
C GLN A 104 -11.37 -8.71 -1.67
N LEU A 105 -11.32 -7.51 -1.08
CA LEU A 105 -11.22 -6.25 -1.83
C LEU A 105 -9.96 -6.20 -2.69
N VAL A 106 -8.85 -6.65 -2.15
CA VAL A 106 -7.57 -6.79 -2.87
C VAL A 106 -7.68 -7.77 -4.06
N ASN A 107 -8.38 -8.89 -3.87
CA ASN A 107 -8.61 -9.90 -4.92
C ASN A 107 -9.50 -9.39 -6.06
N VAL A 108 -10.44 -8.48 -5.76
CA VAL A 108 -11.26 -7.82 -6.77
C VAL A 108 -10.57 -6.59 -7.39
N GLY A 109 -9.60 -6.00 -6.69
CA GLY A 109 -8.84 -4.83 -7.15
C GLY A 109 -9.37 -3.50 -6.63
N LEU A 110 -10.16 -3.48 -5.55
CA LEU A 110 -10.66 -2.27 -4.89
C LEU A 110 -9.68 -1.80 -3.80
N TYR A 111 -8.51 -1.32 -4.22
CA TYR A 111 -7.39 -0.95 -3.34
C TYR A 111 -7.67 0.25 -2.44
N ASP A 112 -8.28 1.33 -2.96
CA ASP A 112 -8.59 2.53 -2.17
C ASP A 112 -9.44 2.17 -0.94
N ARG A 113 -10.44 1.29 -1.15
CA ARG A 113 -11.31 0.80 -0.07
C ARG A 113 -10.57 -0.13 0.88
N ALA A 114 -9.73 -1.01 0.37
CA ALA A 114 -8.89 -1.88 1.19
C ALA A 114 -7.98 -1.07 2.13
N VAL A 115 -7.42 0.04 1.64
CA VAL A 115 -6.59 0.95 2.46
C VAL A 115 -7.43 1.67 3.52
N ILE A 116 -8.60 2.20 3.16
CA ILE A 116 -9.51 2.86 4.12
C ILE A 116 -9.87 1.92 5.27
N ILE A 117 -10.30 0.69 4.96
CA ILE A 117 -10.65 -0.31 5.98
C ILE A 117 -9.42 -0.67 6.81
N SER A 118 -8.26 -0.86 6.18
CA SER A 118 -7.03 -1.15 6.91
C SER A 118 -6.69 -0.05 7.92
N HIS A 119 -6.83 1.22 7.57
CA HIS A 119 -6.62 2.32 8.51
C HIS A 119 -7.67 2.36 9.63
N LEU A 120 -8.95 2.18 9.31
CA LEU A 120 -10.04 2.19 10.29
C LEU A 120 -9.90 1.10 11.36
N PHE A 121 -9.33 -0.05 10.98
CA PHE A 121 -9.12 -1.21 11.85
C PHE A 121 -7.66 -1.39 12.29
N ASN A 122 -6.78 -0.43 12.00
CA ASN A 122 -5.35 -0.46 12.34
C ASN A 122 -4.62 -1.74 11.84
N LEU A 123 -4.94 -2.16 10.62
CA LEU A 123 -4.32 -3.28 9.92
C LEU A 123 -3.13 -2.80 9.09
N LYS A 124 -2.14 -3.67 8.90
CA LYS A 124 -0.96 -3.37 8.08
C LYS A 124 -1.31 -3.47 6.58
N LEU A 125 -0.79 -2.54 5.78
CA LEU A 125 -1.05 -2.48 4.33
C LEU A 125 -0.21 -3.45 3.48
N HIS A 126 0.53 -4.40 4.09
CA HIS A 126 1.42 -5.31 3.36
C HIS A 126 0.69 -6.08 2.26
N THR A 127 -0.48 -6.66 2.57
CA THR A 127 -1.27 -7.45 1.61
C THR A 127 -1.75 -6.61 0.43
N VAL A 128 -2.10 -5.34 0.68
CA VAL A 128 -2.50 -4.37 -0.34
C VAL A 128 -1.33 -4.05 -1.27
N MET A 129 -0.15 -3.76 -0.70
CA MET A 129 1.04 -3.41 -1.49
C MET A 129 1.57 -4.59 -2.31
N GLU A 130 1.62 -5.80 -1.72
CA GLU A 130 2.09 -7.00 -2.41
C GLU A 130 1.20 -7.38 -3.60
N SER A 131 -0.11 -7.33 -3.39
CA SER A 131 -1.08 -7.69 -4.42
C SER A 131 -1.14 -6.65 -5.54
N LEU A 132 -1.08 -5.35 -5.21
CA LEU A 132 -0.98 -4.28 -6.20
C LEU A 132 0.29 -4.45 -7.04
N THR A 133 1.43 -4.69 -6.38
CA THR A 133 2.71 -4.98 -7.06
C THR A 133 2.59 -6.15 -8.02
N LEU A 134 1.97 -7.25 -7.59
CA LEU A 134 1.78 -8.43 -8.43
C LEU A 134 0.91 -8.11 -9.65
N ARG A 135 -0.16 -7.33 -9.51
CA ARG A 135 -0.97 -6.89 -10.65
C ARG A 135 -0.17 -6.02 -11.62
N CYS A 136 0.62 -5.07 -11.13
CA CYS A 136 1.49 -4.25 -11.96
C CYS A 136 2.49 -5.10 -12.76
N VAL A 137 3.11 -6.10 -12.13
CA VAL A 137 4.02 -7.04 -12.79
C VAL A 137 3.31 -7.86 -13.86
N ASN A 138 2.13 -8.39 -13.56
CA ASN A 138 1.35 -9.16 -14.52
C ASN A 138 0.94 -8.29 -15.72
N LEU A 139 0.55 -7.04 -15.47
CA LEU A 139 0.20 -6.08 -16.50
C LEU A 139 1.41 -5.70 -17.38
N ALA A 140 2.59 -5.51 -16.78
CA ALA A 140 3.82 -5.24 -17.51
C ALA A 140 4.29 -6.43 -18.37
N ARG A 141 3.98 -7.66 -17.95
CA ARG A 141 4.30 -8.90 -18.70
C ARG A 141 3.29 -9.22 -19.78
N SER A 142 2.04 -8.82 -19.59
CA SER A 142 0.97 -9.04 -20.54
C SER A 142 1.17 -8.14 -21.77
N ASN A 143 1.93 -8.63 -22.74
CA ASN A 143 2.12 -7.95 -24.01
C ASN A 143 0.78 -7.90 -24.75
N VAL A 144 0.30 -6.68 -25.01
CA VAL A 144 -0.98 -6.30 -25.65
C VAL A 144 -1.48 -7.30 -26.71
N GLY A 145 -2.74 -7.77 -26.58
CA GLY A 145 -3.41 -8.45 -27.70
C GLY A 145 -4.79 -9.06 -27.44
N ILE A 146 -5.12 -9.51 -26.22
CA ILE A 146 -6.37 -10.26 -25.97
C ILE A 146 -6.95 -9.79 -24.63
N MET A 147 -8.10 -9.08 -24.66
CA MET A 147 -8.90 -8.59 -23.51
C MET A 147 -8.41 -7.31 -22.76
N ALA A 148 -7.98 -6.26 -23.47
CA ALA A 148 -7.51 -5.02 -22.83
C ALA A 148 -8.60 -4.16 -22.14
N THR A 149 -9.89 -4.39 -22.44
CA THR A 149 -11.00 -3.61 -21.85
C THR A 149 -11.35 -4.07 -20.43
N ASP A 150 -11.43 -5.38 -20.18
CA ASP A 150 -11.86 -5.90 -18.87
C ASP A 150 -10.69 -6.02 -17.86
N CYS A 151 -9.44 -5.96 -18.33
CA CYS A 151 -8.24 -6.13 -17.51
C CYS A 151 -7.90 -4.89 -16.64
N ASN A 152 -8.51 -3.74 -16.93
CA ASN A 152 -8.15 -2.44 -16.33
C ASN A 152 -9.29 -1.75 -15.58
N ASP A 153 -10.45 -2.39 -15.41
CA ASP A 153 -11.56 -1.83 -14.63
C ASP A 153 -11.13 -1.46 -13.21
N TRP A 154 -10.26 -2.28 -12.61
CA TRP A 154 -9.70 -2.01 -11.30
C TRP A 154 -8.89 -0.71 -11.25
N LEU A 155 -8.20 -0.30 -12.33
CA LEU A 155 -7.49 0.99 -12.34
C LEU A 155 -8.48 2.16 -12.25
N GLN A 156 -9.63 2.04 -12.92
CA GLN A 156 -10.68 3.05 -12.87
C GLN A 156 -11.34 3.15 -11.48
N ASP A 157 -11.39 2.04 -10.76
CA ASP A 157 -11.96 2.00 -9.42
C ASP A 157 -11.05 2.64 -8.35
N ASN A 158 -9.77 2.88 -8.65
CA ASN A 158 -8.77 3.45 -7.74
C ASN A 158 -8.28 4.86 -8.16
N ASN A 159 -9.12 5.57 -8.93
CA ASN A 159 -8.74 6.76 -9.71
C ASN A 159 -8.60 8.08 -8.94
N VAL A 160 -8.69 8.10 -7.60
CA VAL A 160 -8.81 9.37 -6.85
C VAL A 160 -7.59 10.30 -7.02
N THR A 161 -6.43 9.77 -7.42
CA THR A 161 -5.16 10.55 -7.49
C THR A 161 -4.60 10.74 -8.92
N LEU A 162 -5.17 10.12 -9.96
CA LEU A 162 -4.54 10.01 -11.30
C LEU A 162 -5.18 10.87 -12.41
N SER A 163 -6.26 11.59 -12.11
CA SER A 163 -7.26 12.03 -13.07
C SER A 163 -6.90 13.21 -14.00
N CYS A 164 -5.68 13.77 -13.97
CA CYS A 164 -5.32 14.88 -14.86
C CYS A 164 -4.04 14.72 -15.70
N VAL A 165 -3.15 13.75 -15.45
CA VAL A 165 -1.82 13.71 -16.11
C VAL A 165 -1.66 12.61 -17.17
N MET A 166 -2.49 11.56 -17.16
CA MET A 166 -2.13 10.28 -17.80
C MET A 166 -3.06 9.82 -18.95
N GLN A 167 -3.80 10.74 -19.60
CA GLN A 167 -4.82 10.39 -20.62
C GLN A 167 -4.28 9.59 -21.83
N ASN A 168 -2.95 9.49 -22.02
CA ASN A 168 -2.30 8.79 -23.14
C ASN A 168 -1.30 7.70 -22.71
N SER A 169 -1.30 7.27 -21.44
CA SER A 169 -0.32 6.32 -20.92
C SER A 169 -0.80 4.86 -21.01
N SER A 170 0.13 3.91 -21.10
CA SER A 170 -0.22 2.49 -21.08
C SER A 170 -0.87 2.11 -19.75
N ALA A 171 -1.72 1.08 -19.75
CA ALA A 171 -2.29 0.56 -18.51
C ALA A 171 -1.21 0.13 -17.51
N ALA A 172 -0.10 -0.43 -18.00
CA ALA A 172 1.05 -0.77 -17.17
C ALA A 172 1.63 0.48 -16.50
N ASP A 173 1.80 1.57 -17.24
CA ASP A 173 2.31 2.84 -16.71
C ASP A 173 1.38 3.43 -15.66
N MET A 174 0.07 3.38 -15.89
CA MET A 174 -0.93 3.81 -14.91
C MET A 174 -0.87 2.96 -13.63
N GLY A 175 -0.69 1.64 -13.75
CA GLY A 175 -0.50 0.76 -12.60
C GLY A 175 0.76 1.09 -11.80
N TRP A 176 1.88 1.36 -12.47
CA TRP A 176 3.12 1.76 -11.80
C TRP A 176 3.00 3.12 -11.11
N SER A 177 2.36 4.10 -11.74
CA SER A 177 2.10 5.40 -11.14
C SER A 177 1.18 5.30 -9.92
N LEU A 178 0.17 4.43 -9.97
CA LEU A 178 -0.69 4.16 -8.81
C LEU A 178 0.11 3.59 -7.64
N LEU A 179 0.96 2.58 -7.91
CA LEU A 179 1.83 1.97 -6.89
C LEU A 179 2.80 3.00 -6.29
N GLN A 180 3.39 3.86 -7.13
CA GLN A 180 4.27 4.93 -6.66
C GLN A 180 3.52 5.90 -5.75
N ASN A 181 2.33 6.36 -6.14
CA ASN A 181 1.52 7.27 -5.33
C ASN A 181 1.15 6.64 -3.97
N TYR A 182 0.80 5.35 -3.97
CA TYR A 182 0.47 4.62 -2.75
C TYR A 182 1.67 4.56 -1.80
N LEU A 183 2.87 4.28 -2.32
CA LEU A 183 4.08 4.33 -1.52
C LEU A 183 4.34 5.74 -0.98
N GLU A 184 4.21 6.78 -1.80
CA GLU A 184 4.42 8.17 -1.33
C GLU A 184 3.39 8.62 -0.27
N MET A 185 2.14 8.16 -0.36
CA MET A 185 1.07 8.54 0.57
C MET A 185 1.12 7.78 1.90
N TYR A 186 1.48 6.48 1.88
CA TYR A 186 1.34 5.59 3.03
C TYR A 186 2.67 5.15 3.64
N GLU A 187 3.81 5.41 2.99
CA GLU A 187 5.11 5.10 3.56
C GLU A 187 5.45 6.04 4.72
N GLU A 188 5.76 5.45 5.87
CA GLU A 188 6.32 6.14 7.02
C GLU A 188 7.85 6.18 6.91
N LYS A 189 8.56 6.73 7.89
CA LYS A 189 10.04 6.75 7.87
C LYS A 189 10.71 5.36 7.92
N THR A 190 9.95 4.26 7.95
CA THR A 190 10.41 2.90 8.24
C THR A 190 10.74 2.05 7.01
N SER A 191 10.58 2.55 5.78
CA SER A 191 10.89 1.86 4.50
C SER A 191 10.25 0.47 4.34
N GLN A 192 9.21 0.17 5.12
CA GLN A 192 8.62 -1.15 5.24
C GLN A 192 7.82 -1.56 4.00
N TYR A 193 7.08 -0.64 3.39
CA TYR A 193 6.28 -0.95 2.21
C TYR A 193 7.15 -0.92 0.95
N HIS A 194 8.11 -0.01 0.89
CA HIS A 194 9.21 -0.04 -0.08
C HIS A 194 9.88 -1.43 -0.08
N ARG A 195 10.35 -1.94 1.08
CA ARG A 195 10.93 -3.29 1.20
C ARG A 195 9.98 -4.37 0.69
N CYS A 196 8.72 -4.30 1.12
CA CYS A 196 7.67 -5.24 0.73
C CYS A 196 7.52 -5.34 -0.80
N VAL A 197 7.40 -4.19 -1.47
CA VAL A 197 7.28 -4.09 -2.92
C VAL A 197 8.54 -4.61 -3.62
N ALA A 198 9.74 -4.18 -3.18
CA ALA A 198 10.99 -4.60 -3.80
C ALA A 198 11.23 -6.11 -3.71
N VAL A 199 11.04 -6.70 -2.52
CA VAL A 199 11.13 -8.16 -2.32
C VAL A 199 10.12 -8.88 -3.22
N LYS A 200 8.89 -8.36 -3.33
CA LYS A 200 7.87 -8.95 -4.18
C LYS A 200 8.26 -8.91 -5.65
N LEU A 201 8.73 -7.77 -6.17
CA LEU A 201 9.20 -7.62 -7.56
C LEU A 201 10.32 -8.62 -7.88
N LEU A 202 11.36 -8.66 -7.04
CA LEU A 202 12.52 -9.53 -7.24
C LEU A 202 12.16 -11.01 -7.10
N SER A 203 11.27 -11.38 -6.17
CA SER A 203 10.78 -12.76 -6.02
C SER A 203 10.05 -13.27 -7.27
N HIS A 204 9.45 -12.36 -8.03
CA HIS A 204 8.82 -12.68 -9.29
C HIS A 204 9.79 -12.57 -10.48
N GLY A 205 11.06 -12.21 -10.27
CA GLY A 205 12.05 -12.02 -11.35
C GLY A 205 11.83 -10.76 -12.16
N PHE A 206 11.24 -9.71 -11.58
CA PHE A 206 11.08 -8.41 -12.21
C PHE A 206 12.14 -7.43 -11.66
N PRO A 207 12.89 -6.71 -12.52
CA PRO A 207 13.91 -5.77 -12.06
C PRO A 207 13.29 -4.57 -11.33
N LEU A 208 14.00 -3.97 -10.39
CA LEU A 208 13.48 -2.82 -9.64
C LEU A 208 13.37 -1.58 -10.56
N PRO A 209 12.20 -0.93 -10.62
CA PRO A 209 12.05 0.33 -11.34
C PRO A 209 12.96 1.43 -10.80
N THR A 210 13.45 2.30 -11.69
CA THR A 210 14.38 3.39 -11.32
C THR A 210 13.76 4.37 -10.32
N TRP A 211 12.47 4.67 -10.44
CA TRP A 211 11.75 5.52 -9.49
C TRP A 211 11.74 4.92 -8.08
N LEU A 212 11.60 3.59 -7.97
CA LEU A 212 11.57 2.88 -6.69
C LEU A 212 12.95 2.91 -6.04
N VAL A 213 14.00 2.60 -6.81
CA VAL A 213 15.39 2.69 -6.36
C VAL A 213 15.73 4.09 -5.86
N ASN A 214 15.34 5.13 -6.61
CA ASN A 214 15.59 6.52 -6.24
C ASN A 214 14.82 6.94 -4.98
N SER A 215 13.60 6.44 -4.79
CA SER A 215 12.84 6.66 -3.55
C SER A 215 13.51 5.99 -2.36
N PHE A 216 13.90 4.71 -2.50
CA PHE A 216 14.64 3.97 -1.47
C PHE A 216 15.95 4.63 -1.06
N LYS A 217 16.73 5.14 -2.02
CA LYS A 217 17.99 5.85 -1.75
C LYS A 217 17.81 7.01 -0.78
N LYS A 218 16.68 7.72 -0.86
CA LYS A 218 16.36 8.85 0.02
C LYS A 218 15.89 8.43 1.41
N ILE A 219 15.23 7.27 1.52
CA ILE A 219 14.64 6.79 2.78
C ILE A 219 15.64 5.95 3.56
N ASN A 220 16.15 4.88 2.96
CA ASN A 220 17.04 3.92 3.62
C ASN A 220 17.86 3.13 2.58
N MET A 221 19.10 3.58 2.35
CA MET A 221 20.04 2.90 1.45
C MET A 221 20.49 1.54 2.00
N SER A 222 20.68 1.41 3.32
CA SER A 222 21.16 0.17 3.95
C SER A 222 20.21 -1.00 3.72
N GLU A 223 18.90 -0.75 3.80
CA GLU A 223 17.89 -1.77 3.54
C GLU A 223 17.85 -2.17 2.06
N LEU A 224 18.03 -1.21 1.15
CA LEU A 224 18.14 -1.49 -0.28
C LEU A 224 19.38 -2.34 -0.60
N LEU A 225 20.53 -2.02 0.00
CA LEU A 225 21.75 -2.80 -0.16
C LEU A 225 21.57 -4.24 0.33
N LYS A 226 20.91 -4.42 1.49
CA LYS A 226 20.55 -5.74 1.99
C LYS A 226 19.68 -6.51 1.00
N ILE A 227 18.66 -5.88 0.40
CA ILE A 227 17.80 -6.53 -0.60
C ILE A 227 18.62 -6.98 -1.82
N TYR A 228 19.57 -6.16 -2.31
CA TYR A 228 20.43 -6.58 -3.42
C TYR A 228 21.28 -7.80 -3.06
N ILE A 229 21.82 -7.86 -1.85
CA ILE A 229 22.59 -9.01 -1.36
C ILE A 229 21.69 -10.25 -1.21
N ASP A 230 20.50 -10.10 -0.60
CA ASP A 230 19.54 -11.18 -0.37
C ASP A 230 19.08 -11.86 -1.69
N PHE A 231 19.07 -11.11 -2.80
CA PHE A 231 18.68 -11.59 -4.14
C PHE A 231 19.86 -11.84 -5.09
N ASP A 232 21.09 -11.86 -4.58
CA ASP A 232 22.33 -12.10 -5.35
C ASP A 232 22.58 -11.11 -6.51
N LEU A 233 22.03 -9.89 -6.38
CA LEU A 233 22.24 -8.76 -7.31
C LEU A 233 23.50 -7.98 -6.91
N LEU A 234 24.65 -8.67 -6.92
CA LEU A 234 25.91 -8.14 -6.39
C LEU A 234 26.42 -6.92 -7.17
N GLU A 235 26.27 -6.90 -8.50
CA GLU A 235 26.74 -5.79 -9.35
C GLU A 235 26.00 -4.48 -9.00
N ASP A 236 24.67 -4.51 -8.94
CA ASP A 236 23.85 -3.37 -8.54
C ASP A 236 24.16 -2.92 -7.10
N GLY A 237 24.41 -3.88 -6.20
CA GLY A 237 24.85 -3.61 -4.82
C GLY A 237 26.19 -2.86 -4.75
N VAL A 238 27.17 -3.22 -5.59
CA VAL A 238 28.46 -2.50 -5.66
C VAL A 238 28.26 -1.10 -6.21
N LEU A 239 27.50 -0.95 -7.30
CA LEU A 239 27.21 0.36 -7.90
C LEU A 239 26.54 1.29 -6.89
N LEU A 240 25.52 0.79 -6.16
CA LEU A 240 24.85 1.54 -5.10
C LEU A 240 25.83 1.97 -4.00
N THR A 241 26.68 1.04 -3.53
CA THR A 241 27.64 1.31 -2.47
C THR A 241 28.67 2.35 -2.89
N MET A 242 29.18 2.26 -4.12
CA MET A 242 30.14 3.23 -4.66
C MET A 242 29.52 4.63 -4.78
N GLU A 243 28.29 4.71 -5.28
CA GLU A 243 27.54 5.96 -5.39
C GLU A 243 27.29 6.59 -4.01
N TYR A 244 27.01 5.76 -3.00
CA TYR A 244 26.79 6.19 -1.63
C TYR A 244 28.09 6.69 -0.96
N ILE A 245 29.20 5.98 -1.13
CA ILE A 245 30.52 6.41 -0.62
C ILE A 245 30.87 7.78 -1.22
N ASP A 246 30.69 7.98 -2.53
CA ASP A 246 30.94 9.26 -3.17
C ASP A 246 30.03 10.36 -2.61
N ALA A 247 28.75 10.04 -2.35
CA ALA A 247 27.84 11.01 -1.75
C ALA A 247 28.20 11.39 -0.31
N ILE A 248 28.72 10.46 0.49
CA ILE A 248 29.22 10.78 1.82
C ILE A 248 30.49 11.63 1.74
N VAL A 249 31.45 11.26 0.88
CA VAL A 249 32.69 12.03 0.71
C VAL A 249 32.38 13.47 0.28
N ASP A 250 31.43 13.65 -0.63
CA ASP A 250 30.98 14.99 -1.06
C ASP A 250 30.21 15.74 0.04
N SER A 251 29.38 15.03 0.82
CA SER A 251 28.72 15.63 1.98
C SER A 251 29.73 16.11 3.03
N LEU A 252 30.87 15.42 3.18
CA LEU A 252 31.96 15.81 4.08
C LEU A 252 32.76 17.02 3.55
N THR A 253 32.78 17.26 2.24
CA THR A 253 33.41 18.46 1.63
C THR A 253 32.47 19.66 1.55
N GLY A 254 31.22 19.52 2.02
CA GLY A 254 30.22 20.57 2.01
C GLY A 254 29.42 20.68 0.71
N GLN A 255 29.52 19.69 -0.18
CA GLN A 255 28.65 19.58 -1.36
C GLN A 255 27.41 18.74 -1.01
N GLU A 256 26.23 19.32 -1.24
CA GLU A 256 24.97 18.62 -0.99
C GLU A 256 24.62 17.69 -2.14
N ARG A 257 24.59 16.37 -1.87
CA ARG A 257 24.01 15.38 -2.78
C ARG A 257 22.61 15.00 -2.32
N THR A 258 21.59 15.52 -2.99
CA THR A 258 20.16 15.26 -2.68
C THR A 258 19.70 13.83 -2.95
N GLN A 259 20.48 13.06 -3.70
CA GLN A 259 20.14 11.69 -4.12
C GLN A 259 20.00 10.69 -2.96
N PHE A 260 20.68 10.91 -1.82
CA PHE A 260 20.61 10.06 -0.62
C PHE A 260 20.01 10.76 0.60
N GLY A 261 19.40 11.94 0.42
CA GLY A 261 18.84 12.71 1.54
C GLY A 261 19.87 13.19 2.58
N LEU A 262 21.17 13.13 2.25
CA LEU A 262 22.25 13.57 3.14
C LEU A 262 22.28 15.10 3.16
N LYS A 263 22.14 15.69 4.35
CA LYS A 263 22.33 17.14 4.55
C LYS A 263 23.82 17.42 4.69
N GLY A 264 24.34 18.38 3.93
CA GLY A 264 25.74 18.81 4.00
C GLY A 264 26.10 19.28 5.42
N CYS A 265 27.39 19.16 5.78
CA CYS A 265 27.91 19.47 7.12
C CYS A 265 27.92 21.00 7.43
N GLY A 266 26.76 21.65 7.41
CA GLY A 266 26.61 23.09 7.63
C GLY A 266 26.12 23.49 9.03
N THR A 267 25.35 22.65 9.72
CA THR A 267 24.96 22.90 11.13
C THR A 267 24.43 21.59 11.71
N GLN A 268 25.06 21.11 12.78
CA GLN A 268 24.79 19.83 13.45
C GLN A 268 25.10 18.60 12.60
N VAL A 269 26.16 17.89 12.98
CA VAL A 269 26.46 16.54 12.48
C VAL A 269 25.35 15.63 12.99
N SER A 270 24.22 15.54 12.26
CA SER A 270 23.23 14.50 12.54
C SER A 270 23.93 13.16 12.35
N GLN A 271 23.83 12.25 13.31
CA GLN A 271 24.52 10.95 13.34
C GLN A 271 24.07 9.98 12.22
N SER A 272 23.54 10.46 11.10
CA SER A 272 22.84 9.66 10.08
C SER A 272 23.68 9.27 8.84
N SER A 273 24.97 9.59 8.80
CA SER A 273 25.80 9.45 7.58
C SER A 273 26.96 8.44 7.70
N TRP A 274 26.79 7.40 8.50
CA TRP A 274 27.76 6.30 8.58
C TRP A 274 27.48 5.22 7.52
N LEU A 275 28.55 4.62 6.99
CA LEU A 275 28.45 3.49 6.08
C LEU A 275 27.86 2.26 6.79
N PRO A 276 26.99 1.48 6.13
CA PRO A 276 26.50 0.21 6.67
C PRO A 276 27.56 -0.89 6.50
N TYR A 277 28.59 -0.86 7.37
CA TYR A 277 29.75 -1.75 7.27
C TYR A 277 29.39 -3.23 7.18
N THR A 278 28.41 -3.70 7.97
CA THR A 278 27.99 -5.11 7.95
C THR A 278 27.57 -5.59 6.56
N TYR A 279 26.78 -4.79 5.83
CA TYR A 279 26.30 -5.16 4.50
C TYR A 279 27.41 -4.98 3.44
N ILE A 280 28.28 -3.99 3.62
CA ILE A 280 29.46 -3.82 2.75
C ILE A 280 30.41 -5.00 2.89
N ASP A 281 30.66 -5.49 4.10
CA ASP A 281 31.51 -6.65 4.35
C ASP A 281 30.90 -7.91 3.75
N GLN A 282 29.59 -8.11 3.91
CA GLN A 282 28.87 -9.21 3.26
C GLN A 282 28.97 -9.13 1.73
N LEU A 283 28.84 -7.94 1.16
CA LEU A 283 29.01 -7.70 -0.27
C LEU A 283 30.45 -8.04 -0.72
N LEU A 284 31.46 -7.56 0.00
CA LEU A 284 32.87 -7.85 -0.31
C LEU A 284 33.19 -9.35 -0.26
N LEU A 285 32.63 -10.07 0.72
CA LEU A 285 32.73 -11.53 0.80
C LEU A 285 32.08 -12.20 -0.41
N GLY A 286 30.84 -11.80 -0.75
CA GLY A 286 30.13 -12.33 -1.92
C GLY A 286 30.89 -12.10 -3.23
N LEU A 287 31.50 -10.93 -3.42
CA LEU A 287 32.28 -10.64 -4.62
C LEU A 287 33.60 -11.43 -4.68
N LYS A 288 34.25 -11.67 -3.53
CA LYS A 288 35.53 -12.37 -3.46
C LYS A 288 35.41 -13.85 -3.84
N ASP A 289 34.29 -14.48 -3.48
CA ASP A 289 34.04 -15.90 -3.75
C ASP A 289 33.69 -16.16 -5.24
N ASN A 290 33.38 -15.10 -6.00
CA ASN A 290 33.02 -15.19 -7.40
C ASN A 290 34.22 -15.39 -8.33
N ARG A 291 34.08 -16.30 -9.31
CA ARG A 291 35.14 -16.63 -10.28
C ARG A 291 35.16 -15.72 -11.52
N HIS A 292 34.19 -14.81 -11.63
CA HIS A 292 34.06 -13.93 -12.80
C HIS A 292 35.00 -12.72 -12.71
N LYS A 293 35.81 -12.52 -13.74
CA LYS A 293 36.78 -11.41 -13.81
C LYS A 293 36.15 -10.02 -13.59
N ARG A 294 34.97 -9.76 -14.17
CA ARG A 294 34.24 -8.48 -14.00
C ARG A 294 33.86 -8.22 -12.54
N ILE A 295 33.40 -9.25 -11.83
CA ILE A 295 33.00 -9.13 -10.43
C ILE A 295 34.24 -8.86 -9.55
N TYR A 296 35.37 -9.47 -9.89
CA TYR A 296 36.64 -9.20 -9.21
C TYR A 296 37.17 -7.78 -9.46
N GLU A 297 37.02 -7.25 -10.68
CA GLU A 297 37.36 -5.85 -10.99
C GLU A 297 36.49 -4.87 -10.18
N LEU A 298 35.21 -5.18 -10.00
CA LEU A 298 34.30 -4.42 -9.14
C LEU A 298 34.70 -4.49 -7.66
N TYR A 299 35.14 -5.65 -7.17
CA TYR A 299 35.68 -5.82 -5.83
C TYR A 299 36.90 -4.92 -5.58
N ASP A 300 37.88 -4.92 -6.48
CA ASP A 300 39.10 -4.11 -6.35
C ASP A 300 38.79 -2.60 -6.38
N THR A 301 37.85 -2.20 -7.25
CA THR A 301 37.37 -0.83 -7.35
C THR A 301 36.67 -0.38 -6.07
N LEU A 302 35.79 -1.22 -5.52
CA LEU A 302 35.09 -0.95 -4.26
C LEU A 302 36.06 -0.85 -3.08
N GLN A 303 37.03 -1.78 -3.00
CA GLN A 303 38.06 -1.77 -1.96
C GLN A 303 38.90 -0.50 -2.03
N THR A 304 39.28 -0.07 -3.23
CA THR A 304 40.01 1.18 -3.45
C THR A 304 39.19 2.40 -3.01
N LYS A 305 37.89 2.44 -3.31
CA LYS A 305 36.98 3.51 -2.85
C LYS A 305 36.84 3.54 -1.32
N LEU A 306 36.72 2.38 -0.67
CA LEU A 306 36.66 2.29 0.79
C LEU A 306 37.95 2.80 1.43
N LEU A 307 39.12 2.43 0.89
CA LEU A 307 40.40 2.96 1.36
C LEU A 307 40.49 4.48 1.21
N HIS A 308 40.01 5.03 0.09
CA HIS A 308 39.96 6.48 -0.11
C HIS A 308 39.02 7.16 0.91
N TYR A 309 37.87 6.57 1.20
CA TYR A 309 36.96 7.03 2.24
C TYR A 309 37.62 7.03 3.62
N PHE A 310 38.26 5.93 4.04
CA PHE A 310 38.91 5.86 5.36
C PHE A 310 40.00 6.90 5.52
N ARG A 311 40.86 7.10 4.50
CA ARG A 311 41.86 8.18 4.50
C ARG A 311 41.22 9.56 4.63
N ARG A 312 40.10 9.80 3.96
CA ARG A 312 39.40 11.10 4.05
C ARG A 312 38.86 11.33 5.46
N VAL A 313 38.21 10.34 6.06
CA VAL A 313 37.70 10.42 7.44
C VAL A 313 38.84 10.68 8.43
N GLU A 314 39.97 10.00 8.27
CA GLU A 314 41.17 10.22 9.09
C GLU A 314 41.69 11.66 8.98
N THR A 315 41.82 12.19 7.76
CA THR A 315 42.26 13.59 7.57
C THR A 315 41.31 14.62 8.17
N LEU A 316 39.99 14.37 8.14
CA LEU A 316 39.00 15.25 8.75
C LEU A 316 39.04 15.18 10.27
N SER A 317 39.21 13.98 10.83
CA SER A 317 39.42 13.78 12.27
C SER A 317 40.64 14.58 12.75
N ASP A 318 41.75 14.50 12.02
CA ASP A 318 42.97 15.27 12.32
C ASP A 318 42.75 16.78 12.24
N GLN A 319 42.03 17.26 11.23
CA GLN A 319 41.70 18.69 11.09
C GLN A 319 40.84 19.19 12.24
N ILE A 320 39.83 18.42 12.65
CA ILE A 320 38.96 18.73 13.79
C ILE A 320 39.77 18.76 15.09
N ASN A 321 40.62 17.75 15.34
CA ASN A 321 41.46 17.70 16.53
C ASN A 321 42.45 18.87 16.60
N ARG A 322 43.02 19.30 15.47
CA ARG A 322 43.86 20.50 15.40
C ARG A 322 43.08 21.78 15.68
N ALA A 323 41.86 21.90 15.14
CA ALA A 323 41.01 23.07 15.40
C ALA A 323 40.63 23.19 16.88
N ILE A 324 40.37 22.07 17.56
CA ILE A 324 40.04 22.03 18.99
C ILE A 324 41.24 22.41 19.86
N ASN A 325 42.46 21.98 19.51
CA ASN A 325 43.67 22.27 20.29
C ASN A 325 44.19 23.72 20.12
N ILE A 326 43.62 24.51 19.21
CA ILE A 326 43.99 25.92 18.98
C ILE A 326 43.03 26.89 19.71
N THR A 327 41.86 26.43 20.15
CA THR A 327 40.90 27.16 21.00
C THR A 327 41.12 26.91 22.48
#